data_AF-A0A329SAC4-F1
#
_entry.id   AF-A0A329SAC4-F1
#
_cell.length_a   1.000
_cell.length_b   1.000
_cell.length_c   1.000
_cell.angle_alpha   90.00
_cell.angle_beta   90.00
_cell.angle_gamma   90.00
#
_symmetry.space_group_name_H-M   'P 1'
#
loop_
_entity.id
_entity.type
_entity.pdbx_description
1 polymer ?
#
loop_
_entity_poly.entity_id
_entity_poly.type
_entity_poly.pdbx_seq_one_letter_code
_entity_poly.pdbx_strand_id
1 'polypeptide(L)'
;MLSEDATASLQLAQEDPLLQIEEAEAAQQATVSDDNDASCEEVVLVELRSRFNAAVDKSLLAEVLSTPPFHADRKEVTGVWKGIASRFNQSVSASFSVRACRDRKSLLLRKYAVRKKRNIAASGTSEVHTDDDDMM
;
A
#
# COMPACT_ATOMS: atom_id res chain seq x y z
N MET A 1 -17.84 25.52 44.94
CA MET A 1 -16.70 24.95 45.70
C MET A 1 -17.01 23.47 45.81
N LEU A 2 -16.23 22.50 45.35
CA LEU A 2 -14.78 22.28 45.21
C LEU A 2 -14.64 21.34 43.97
N SER A 3 -13.82 21.59 42.95
CA SER A 3 -12.35 21.50 42.87
C SER A 3 -11.76 20.17 43.37
N GLU A 4 -10.86 19.64 42.55
CA GLU A 4 -9.83 18.60 42.80
C GLU A 4 -10.20 17.13 42.57
N ASP A 5 -10.02 16.70 41.31
CA ASP A 5 -9.60 15.33 40.99
C ASP A 5 -8.31 15.00 41.74
N ALA A 6 -8.37 13.91 42.51
CA ALA A 6 -7.26 13.40 43.31
C ALA A 6 -6.12 12.89 42.42
N THR A 7 -4.99 13.59 42.48
CA THR A 7 -3.68 13.12 42.00
C THR A 7 -3.17 12.01 42.91
N ALA A 8 -3.28 10.76 42.48
CA ALA A 8 -2.57 9.65 43.10
C ALA A 8 -1.14 9.56 42.51
N SER A 9 -0.19 10.15 43.24
CA SER A 9 1.25 9.98 43.02
C SER A 9 1.69 8.55 43.34
N LEU A 10 2.38 7.89 42.42
CA LEU A 10 3.20 6.71 42.72
C LEU A 10 4.67 7.11 42.58
N GLN A 11 5.34 7.30 43.72
CA GLN A 11 6.80 7.39 43.84
C GLN A 11 7.36 6.03 44.25
N LEU A 12 8.51 5.66 43.67
CA LEU A 12 9.69 4.94 44.23
C LEU A 12 10.38 4.24 43.03
N ALA A 13 11.51 4.70 42.51
CA ALA A 13 12.86 4.58 43.08
C ALA A 13 13.14 3.17 43.62
N GLN A 14 13.84 2.32 42.85
CA GLN A 14 14.99 1.54 43.34
C GLN A 14 15.73 0.84 42.20
N GLU A 15 17.04 0.71 42.39
CA GLU A 15 18.08 0.31 41.45
C GLU A 15 18.58 -1.11 41.76
N ASP A 16 19.09 -1.79 40.71
CA ASP A 16 20.08 -2.90 40.68
C ASP A 16 19.76 -4.26 41.38
N PRO A 17 20.56 -5.37 41.19
CA PRO A 17 21.53 -5.76 40.14
C PRO A 17 21.40 -7.26 39.72
N LEU A 18 22.41 -7.77 38.96
CA LEU A 18 22.95 -9.16 38.88
C LEU A 18 22.74 -9.88 37.52
N LEU A 19 23.71 -10.48 36.81
CA LEU A 19 25.15 -10.78 37.01
C LEU A 19 25.78 -11.16 35.65
N GLN A 20 26.99 -10.66 35.40
CA GLN A 20 28.21 -11.34 34.88
C GLN A 20 28.08 -12.50 33.87
N ILE A 21 28.70 -12.34 32.68
CA ILE A 21 29.66 -13.28 32.04
C ILE A 21 30.64 -12.40 31.21
N GLU A 22 31.79 -12.02 31.76
CA GLU A 22 33.13 -12.62 31.53
C GLU A 22 33.72 -12.41 30.10
N GLU A 23 34.54 -11.37 30.01
CA GLU A 23 35.90 -11.30 29.45
C GLU A 23 36.51 -12.52 28.71
N ALA A 24 37.05 -12.27 27.51
CA ALA A 24 38.38 -12.71 26.99
C ALA A 24 38.39 -12.53 25.45
N GLU A 25 38.98 -11.47 24.91
CA GLU A 25 40.40 -11.33 24.49
C GLU A 25 40.82 -12.16 23.26
N ALA A 26 41.40 -11.44 22.29
CA ALA A 26 42.42 -11.84 21.32
C ALA A 26 42.16 -13.02 20.35
N ALA A 27 42.13 -12.73 19.04
CA ALA A 27 43.30 -12.92 18.19
C ALA A 27 42.97 -12.64 16.71
N GLN A 28 43.76 -11.76 16.11
CA GLN A 28 43.90 -11.66 14.67
C GLN A 28 44.58 -12.93 14.14
N GLN A 29 44.12 -13.48 13.01
CA GLN A 29 45.00 -14.21 12.11
C GLN A 29 44.47 -14.16 10.67
N ALA A 30 45.17 -13.39 9.85
CA ALA A 30 45.14 -13.53 8.41
C ALA A 30 45.83 -14.84 8.01
N THR A 31 45.21 -15.62 7.12
CA THR A 31 45.93 -16.55 6.24
C THR A 31 45.25 -16.63 4.87
N VAL A 32 46.11 -16.89 3.89
CA VAL A 32 45.98 -16.87 2.43
C VAL A 32 45.18 -18.07 1.87
N SER A 33 44.61 -17.85 0.67
CA SER A 33 44.17 -18.79 -0.40
C SER A 33 43.83 -20.25 -0.08
N ASP A 34 42.68 -20.70 -0.60
CA ASP A 34 42.69 -21.83 -1.55
C ASP A 34 41.45 -21.81 -2.48
N ASP A 35 41.66 -22.12 -3.75
CA ASP A 35 40.65 -22.28 -4.79
C ASP A 35 39.79 -23.52 -4.49
N ASN A 36 38.46 -23.38 -4.34
CA ASN A 36 37.57 -24.53 -4.47
C ASN A 36 36.14 -24.17 -4.90
N ASP A 37 35.90 -24.51 -6.17
CA ASP A 37 34.72 -25.15 -6.74
C ASP A 37 33.32 -24.54 -6.60
N ALA A 38 32.61 -24.66 -7.71
CA ALA A 38 31.31 -24.13 -8.00
C ALA A 38 30.26 -24.54 -6.97
N SER A 39 29.68 -23.53 -6.33
CA SER A 39 28.24 -23.53 -6.12
C SER A 39 27.78 -22.09 -6.15
N CYS A 40 27.44 -21.61 -7.36
CA CYS A 40 26.51 -20.50 -7.46
C CYS A 40 25.26 -20.95 -6.70
N GLU A 41 25.09 -20.49 -5.47
CA GLU A 41 23.77 -20.51 -4.86
C GLU A 41 22.87 -19.80 -5.87
N GLU A 42 22.05 -20.59 -6.55
CA GLU A 42 20.93 -20.08 -7.31
C GLU A 42 20.05 -19.41 -6.26
N VAL A 43 20.31 -18.12 -6.04
CA VAL A 43 19.46 -17.24 -5.27
C VAL A 43 18.13 -17.30 -6.01
N VAL A 44 17.26 -18.20 -5.57
CA VAL A 44 15.87 -18.26 -6.01
C VAL A 44 15.38 -16.85 -5.79
N LEU A 45 15.24 -16.11 -6.88
CA LEU A 45 14.76 -14.74 -6.85
C LEU A 45 13.31 -14.87 -6.40
N VAL A 46 13.10 -14.82 -5.09
CA VAL A 46 11.78 -14.80 -4.48
C VAL A 46 11.15 -13.56 -5.07
N GLU A 47 10.25 -13.76 -6.04
CA GLU A 47 9.54 -12.67 -6.70
C GLU A 47 8.76 -11.94 -5.60
N LEU A 48 9.37 -10.88 -5.08
CA LEU A 48 8.82 -10.11 -4.00
C LEU A 48 7.57 -9.45 -4.55
N ARG A 49 6.40 -9.99 -4.17
CA ARG A 49 5.11 -9.43 -4.56
C ARG A 49 5.10 -7.94 -4.23
N SER A 50 4.82 -7.14 -5.25
CA SER A 50 4.78 -5.70 -5.11
C SER A 50 3.71 -5.29 -4.09
N ARG A 51 3.98 -4.23 -3.31
CA ARG A 51 3.09 -3.74 -2.25
C ARG A 51 2.30 -2.52 -2.70
N PHE A 52 1.01 -2.47 -2.35
CA PHE A 52 0.20 -1.28 -2.56
C PHE A 52 0.59 -0.15 -1.61
N ASN A 53 0.73 1.05 -2.15
CA ASN A 53 0.91 2.29 -1.41
C ASN A 53 0.01 3.38 -2.01
N ALA A 54 0.00 4.58 -1.41
CA ALA A 54 -0.89 5.66 -1.84
C ALA A 54 -0.66 6.14 -3.28
N ALA A 55 0.58 6.12 -3.79
CA ALA A 55 0.88 6.51 -5.17
C ALA A 55 0.40 5.44 -6.15
N VAL A 56 0.73 4.18 -5.87
CA VAL A 56 0.29 3.01 -6.65
C VAL A 56 -1.24 2.91 -6.67
N ASP A 57 -1.90 3.15 -5.54
CA ASP A 57 -3.36 3.17 -5.42
C ASP A 57 -4.00 4.25 -6.34
N LYS A 58 -3.36 5.41 -6.49
CA LYS A 58 -3.83 6.47 -7.40
C LYS A 58 -3.73 6.00 -8.86
N SER A 59 -2.61 5.39 -9.24
CA SER A 59 -2.41 4.87 -10.60
C SER A 59 -3.42 3.76 -10.92
N LEU A 60 -3.64 2.82 -10.00
CA LEU A 60 -4.65 1.77 -10.18
C LEU A 60 -6.07 2.36 -10.30
N LEU A 61 -6.40 3.34 -9.47
CA LEU A 61 -7.70 4.00 -9.53
C LEU A 61 -7.91 4.71 -10.88
N ALA A 62 -6.88 5.40 -11.40
CA ALA A 62 -6.95 6.09 -12.68
C ALA A 62 -7.24 5.10 -13.83
N GLU A 63 -6.53 3.98 -13.89
CA GLU A 63 -6.78 2.93 -14.90
C GLU A 63 -8.20 2.35 -14.81
N VAL A 64 -8.68 2.07 -13.59
CA VAL A 64 -10.04 1.52 -13.39
C VAL A 64 -11.12 2.52 -13.78
N LEU A 65 -10.91 3.83 -13.55
CA LEU A 65 -11.86 4.87 -13.95
C LEU A 65 -11.82 5.11 -15.47
N SER A 66 -10.65 4.99 -16.10
CA SER A 66 -10.47 5.13 -17.54
C SER A 66 -11.04 3.94 -18.33
N THR A 67 -10.89 2.72 -17.82
CA THR A 67 -11.49 1.51 -18.40
C THR A 67 -12.38 0.80 -17.38
N PRO A 68 -13.63 1.25 -17.18
CA PRO A 68 -14.51 0.68 -16.17
C PRO A 68 -14.85 -0.80 -16.45
N PRO A 69 -14.39 -1.76 -15.62
CA PRO A 69 -14.55 -3.18 -15.93
C PRO A 69 -16.00 -3.67 -15.83
N PHE A 70 -16.91 -2.89 -15.25
CA PHE A 70 -18.34 -3.22 -15.12
C PHE A 70 -19.20 -2.66 -16.26
N HIS A 71 -18.62 -1.87 -17.16
CA HIS A 71 -19.30 -1.45 -18.40
C HIS A 71 -19.12 -2.48 -19.53
N ALA A 72 -18.18 -3.41 -19.38
CA ALA A 72 -17.96 -4.49 -20.34
C ALA A 72 -18.95 -5.64 -20.16
N ASP A 73 -19.19 -6.36 -21.25
CA ASP A 73 -19.97 -7.59 -21.22
C ASP A 73 -19.41 -8.59 -20.22
N ARG A 74 -20.28 -9.37 -19.57
CA ARG A 74 -19.89 -10.35 -18.54
C ARG A 74 -18.79 -11.31 -19.01
N LYS A 75 -18.79 -11.69 -20.30
CA LYS A 75 -17.79 -12.57 -20.91
C LYS A 75 -16.41 -11.90 -21.08
N GLU A 76 -16.36 -10.58 -21.13
CA GLU A 76 -15.15 -9.79 -21.43
C GLU A 76 -14.49 -9.19 -20.19
N VAL A 77 -15.21 -9.10 -19.06
CA VAL A 77 -14.71 -8.57 -17.77
C VAL A 77 -13.35 -9.16 -17.41
N THR A 78 -13.13 -10.46 -17.66
CA THR A 78 -11.85 -11.10 -17.41
C THR A 78 -10.72 -10.54 -18.26
N GLY A 79 -10.95 -10.33 -19.56
CA GLY A 79 -10.00 -9.72 -20.49
C GLY A 79 -9.72 -8.26 -20.13
N VAL A 80 -10.76 -7.49 -19.80
CA VAL A 80 -10.61 -6.10 -19.37
C VAL A 80 -9.71 -5.97 -18.15
N TRP A 81 -9.92 -6.82 -17.14
CA TRP A 81 -9.07 -6.83 -15.95
C TRP A 81 -7.62 -7.26 -16.23
N LYS A 82 -7.38 -8.17 -17.18
CA LYS A 82 -6.02 -8.49 -17.62
C LYS A 82 -5.37 -7.27 -18.27
N GLY A 83 -6.09 -6.56 -19.12
CA GLY A 83 -5.63 -5.32 -19.75
C GLY A 83 -5.32 -4.22 -18.74
N ILE A 84 -6.22 -3.97 -17.79
CA ILE A 84 -6.01 -3.01 -16.69
C ILE A 84 -4.75 -3.36 -15.90
N ALA A 85 -4.60 -4.62 -15.46
CA ALA A 85 -3.44 -5.02 -14.68
C ALA A 85 -2.14 -4.89 -15.48
N SER A 86 -2.15 -5.22 -16.77
CA SER A 86 -0.98 -5.09 -17.64
C SER A 86 -0.54 -3.63 -17.78
N ARG A 87 -1.45 -2.72 -18.11
CA ARG A 87 -1.12 -1.29 -18.27
C ARG A 87 -0.71 -0.66 -16.95
N PHE A 88 -1.42 -0.98 -15.87
CA PHE A 88 -1.07 -0.53 -14.53
C PHE A 88 0.34 -0.97 -14.12
N ASN A 89 0.67 -2.25 -14.28
CA ASN A 89 2.00 -2.78 -13.96
C ASN A 89 3.11 -2.13 -14.78
N GLN A 90 2.84 -1.86 -16.07
CA GLN A 90 3.76 -1.10 -16.93
C GLN A 90 3.93 0.34 -16.43
N SER A 91 2.85 1.00 -15.99
CA SER A 91 2.90 2.39 -15.54
C SER A 91 3.64 2.57 -14.21
N VAL A 92 3.61 1.57 -13.32
CA VAL A 92 4.23 1.66 -11.99
C VAL A 92 5.53 0.86 -11.89
N SER A 93 6.00 0.26 -12.99
CA SER A 93 7.18 -0.61 -13.05
C SER A 93 7.19 -1.66 -11.94
N ALA A 94 6.07 -2.37 -11.78
CA ALA A 94 5.86 -3.34 -10.70
C ALA A 94 5.07 -4.57 -11.17
N SER A 95 5.04 -5.62 -10.36
CA SER A 95 4.33 -6.87 -10.66
C SER A 95 3.21 -7.09 -9.65
N PHE A 96 1.99 -6.73 -10.05
CA PHE A 96 0.76 -7.05 -9.33
C PHE A 96 -0.08 -8.05 -10.11
N SER A 97 -0.63 -9.03 -9.40
CA SER A 97 -1.58 -9.97 -10.01
C SER A 97 -2.92 -9.28 -10.32
N VAL A 98 -3.60 -9.78 -11.36
CA VAL A 98 -4.98 -9.32 -11.69
C VAL A 98 -5.90 -9.43 -10.47
N ARG A 99 -5.74 -10.49 -9.66
CA ARG A 99 -6.51 -10.70 -8.43
C ARG A 99 -6.25 -9.59 -7.41
N ALA A 100 -4.98 -9.25 -7.17
CA ALA A 100 -4.62 -8.20 -6.23
C ALA A 100 -5.21 -6.84 -6.64
N CYS A 101 -5.17 -6.50 -7.94
CA CYS A 101 -5.80 -5.29 -8.47
C CYS A 101 -7.33 -5.27 -8.25
N ARG A 102 -8.01 -6.39 -8.51
CA ARG A 102 -9.46 -6.55 -8.30
C ARG A 102 -9.87 -6.36 -6.85
N ASP A 103 -9.15 -7.02 -5.93
CA ASP A 103 -9.44 -6.94 -4.50
C ASP A 103 -9.23 -5.52 -3.98
N ARG A 104 -8.16 -4.85 -4.43
CA ARG A 104 -7.84 -3.48 -4.03
C ARG A 104 -8.87 -2.45 -4.54
N LYS A 105 -9.39 -2.64 -5.76
CA LYS A 105 -10.33 -1.72 -6.41
C LYS A 105 -11.57 -1.39 -5.58
N SER A 106 -12.13 -2.36 -4.85
CA SER A 106 -13.35 -2.13 -4.06
C SER A 106 -13.14 -1.06 -2.98
N LEU A 107 -11.98 -1.08 -2.32
CA LEU A 107 -11.61 -0.05 -1.34
C LEU A 107 -11.41 1.31 -2.02
N LEU A 108 -10.75 1.32 -3.17
CA LEU A 108 -10.43 2.55 -3.90
C LEU A 108 -11.68 3.29 -4.39
N LEU A 109 -12.64 2.58 -4.99
CA LEU A 109 -13.88 3.20 -5.46
C LEU A 109 -14.71 3.78 -4.31
N ARG A 110 -14.76 3.11 -3.16
CA ARG A 110 -15.46 3.63 -1.98
C ARG A 110 -14.84 4.94 -1.50
N LYS A 111 -13.51 4.98 -1.36
CA LYS A 111 -12.77 6.19 -0.98
C LYS A 111 -12.94 7.31 -2.00
N TYR A 112 -12.90 6.97 -3.29
CA TYR A 112 -13.12 7.90 -4.39
C TYR A 112 -14.52 8.52 -4.35
N ALA A 113 -15.57 7.70 -4.17
CA ALA A 113 -16.94 8.18 -4.10
C ALA A 113 -17.16 9.17 -2.94
N VAL A 114 -16.62 8.87 -1.75
CA VAL A 114 -16.66 9.78 -0.60
C VAL A 114 -15.96 11.10 -0.91
N ARG A 115 -14.76 11.04 -1.51
CA ARG A 115 -14.00 12.24 -1.89
C ARG A 115 -14.72 13.05 -2.96
N LYS A 116 -15.28 12.40 -3.98
CA LYS A 116 -16.04 13.04 -5.05
C LYS A 116 -17.25 13.79 -4.48
N LYS A 117 -18.03 13.16 -3.60
CA LYS A 117 -19.18 13.82 -2.92
C LYS A 117 -18.76 15.04 -2.11
N ARG A 118 -17.67 14.93 -1.33
CA ARG A 118 -17.15 16.07 -0.57
C ARG A 118 -16.67 17.19 -1.49
N ASN A 119 -15.99 16.86 -2.59
CA ASN A 119 -15.51 17.84 -3.55
C ASN A 119 -16.66 18.56 -4.24
N ILE A 120 -17.73 17.85 -4.64
CA ILE A 120 -18.95 18.48 -5.17
C ILE A 120 -19.57 19.43 -4.14
N ALA A 121 -19.74 18.97 -2.89
CA ALA A 121 -20.30 19.79 -1.82
C ALA A 121 -19.46 21.04 -1.50
N ALA A 122 -18.14 20.94 -1.59
CA ALA A 122 -17.23 22.06 -1.36
C ALA A 122 -17.13 23.01 -2.58
N SER A 123 -17.30 22.49 -3.80
CA SER A 123 -17.17 23.28 -5.03
C SER A 123 -18.42 24.12 -5.32
N GLY A 124 -19.55 23.86 -4.67
CA GLY A 124 -20.80 24.61 -4.89
C GLY A 124 -21.41 24.43 -6.29
N THR A 125 -20.81 23.61 -7.15
CA THR A 125 -21.28 23.34 -8.52
C THR A 125 -22.27 22.17 -8.51
N SER A 126 -23.53 22.45 -8.15
CA SER A 126 -24.62 21.59 -8.57
C SER A 126 -25.07 22.07 -9.94
N GLU A 127 -24.66 21.40 -11.01
CA GLU A 127 -25.30 21.56 -12.32
C GLU A 127 -26.69 20.93 -12.22
N VAL A 128 -27.66 21.76 -11.81
CA VAL A 128 -29.08 21.44 -11.93
C VAL A 128 -29.40 21.56 -13.40
N HIS A 129 -29.57 20.42 -14.07
CA HIS A 129 -30.18 20.41 -15.40
C HIS A 129 -31.65 20.75 -15.18
N THR A 130 -31.99 22.03 -15.31
CA THR A 130 -33.38 22.44 -15.52
C THR A 130 -33.77 22.04 -16.94
N ASP A 131 -34.90 21.36 -17.09
CA ASP A 131 -35.47 20.92 -18.38
C ASP A 131 -35.82 22.10 -19.34
N ASP A 132 -35.43 23.34 -19.01
CA ASP A 132 -35.74 24.57 -19.75
C ASP A 132 -34.71 24.91 -20.85
N ASP A 133 -33.59 24.19 -20.96
CA ASP A 133 -32.58 24.44 -22.01
C ASP A 133 -32.95 23.87 -23.40
N ASP A 134 -34.09 23.16 -23.52
CA ASP A 134 -34.58 22.55 -24.77
C ASP A 134 -35.75 23.32 -25.43
N MET A 135 -36.00 24.58 -25.03
CA MET A 135 -37.06 25.41 -25.62
C MET A 135 -36.53 26.73 -26.22
N MET A 136 -35.70 26.64 -27.26
CA MET A 136 -35.48 27.70 -28.28
C MET A 136 -35.02 27.11 -29.62
#